data_AF-Q1YVZ1-F1
#
_entry.id   AF-Q1YVZ1-F1
#
_cell.length_a   1.000
_cell.length_b   1.000
_cell.length_c   1.000
_cell.angle_alpha   90.00
_cell.angle_beta   90.00
_cell.angle_gamma   90.00
#
_symmetry.space_group_name_H-M   'P 1'
#
loop_
_entity.id
_entity.type
_entity.pdbx_description
1 polymer ?
#
loop_
_entity_poly.entity_id
_entity_poly.type
_entity_poly.pdbx_seq_one_letter_code
_entity_poly.pdbx_strand_id
1 'polypeptide(L)' 'EEKGSSRYLYKLFIKGPAKQATKLAGLPKPVKCI' A
#
# COMPACT_ATOMS: atom_id res chain seq x y z
N GLU A 1 14.62 -10.85 -3.02
CA GLU A 1 13.52 -10.63 -3.97
C GLU A 1 12.11 -10.48 -3.36
N GLU A 2 11.73 -11.16 -2.27
CA GLU A 2 10.30 -11.30 -1.92
C GLU A 2 9.62 -10.07 -1.28
N LYS A 3 10.37 -9.18 -0.62
CA LYS A 3 9.81 -8.06 0.16
C LYS A 3 9.20 -6.93 -0.68
N GLY A 4 9.45 -6.91 -1.99
CA GLY A 4 8.89 -5.92 -2.92
C GLY A 4 7.71 -6.43 -3.76
N SER A 5 7.35 -7.71 -3.62
CA SER A 5 6.27 -8.29 -4.43
C SER A 5 4.91 -7.71 -4.05
N SER A 6 4.06 -7.45 -5.04
CA SER A 6 2.69 -6.98 -4.83
C SER A 6 1.95 -7.90 -3.85
N ARG A 7 2.06 -9.21 -4.03
CA ARG A 7 1.39 -10.21 -3.20
C ARG A 7 1.87 -10.18 -1.74
N TYR A 8 3.14 -9.83 -1.52
CA TYR A 8 3.70 -9.64 -0.19
C TYR A 8 3.16 -8.36 0.46
N LEU A 9 3.12 -7.25 -0.29
CA LEU A 9 2.59 -5.97 0.18
C LEU A 9 1.09 -6.06 0.50
N TYR A 10 0.30 -6.79 -0.28
CA TYR A 10 -1.12 -7.03 -0.01
C TYR A 10 -1.36 -7.91 1.24
N LYS A 11 -0.43 -8.82 1.59
CA LYS A 11 -0.48 -9.56 2.86
C LYS A 11 -0.21 -8.66 4.06
N LEU A 12 0.73 -7.72 3.93
CA LEU A 12 1.07 -6.77 5.00
C LEU A 12 -0.01 -5.70 5.18
N PHE A 13 -0.56 -5.20 4.09
CA PHE A 13 -1.55 -4.13 4.09
C PHE A 13 -2.91 -4.68 3.66
N ILE A 14 -3.66 -5.21 4.63
CA ILE A 14 -4.99 -5.81 4.44
C ILE A 14 -5.96 -4.88 3.68
N LYS A 15 -5.87 -3.56 3.89
CA LYS A 15 -6.72 -2.55 3.22
C LYS A 15 -6.15 -2.04 1.89
N GLY A 16 -5.09 -2.67 1.41
CA GLY A 16 -4.32 -2.28 0.24
C GLY A 16 -3.11 -1.41 0.60
N PRO A 17 -1.96 -1.63 -0.06
CA PRO A 17 -0.72 -0.93 0.25
C PRO A 17 -0.86 0.58 0.07
N ALA A 18 -1.52 1.04 -1.00
CA ALA A 18 -1.68 2.47 -1.26
C ALA A 18 -2.47 3.19 -0.15
N LYS A 19 -3.65 2.67 0.23
CA LYS A 19 -4.51 3.31 1.22
C LYS A 19 -3.91 3.31 2.63
N GLN A 20 -3.22 2.24 2.97
CA GLN A 20 -2.70 2.03 4.31
C GLN A 20 -1.32 2.70 4.48
N ALA A 21 -0.46 2.64 3.47
CA ALA A 21 0.83 3.32 3.48
C ALA A 21 0.68 4.85 3.45
N THR A 22 -0.23 5.40 2.64
CA THR A 22 -0.43 6.86 2.61
C THR A 22 -0.97 7.39 3.93
N LYS A 23 -1.88 6.65 4.59
CA LYS A 23 -2.37 7.02 5.92
C LYS A 23 -1.24 7.02 6.97
N LEU A 24 -0.35 6.02 6.94
CA LEU A 24 0.77 5.92 7.88
C LEU A 24 1.83 6.99 7.61
N ALA A 25 2.08 7.31 6.34
CA ALA A 25 3.05 8.31 5.92
C ALA A 25 2.51 9.76 5.97
N GLY A 26 1.24 9.98 6.36
CA GLY A 26 0.63 11.30 6.37
C GLY A 26 0.41 11.91 4.98
N LEU A 27 0.40 11.07 3.94
CA LEU A 27 0.25 11.50 2.56
C LEU A 27 -1.25 11.68 2.19
N PRO A 28 -1.57 12.62 1.29
CA PRO A 28 -2.94 12.84 0.84
C PRO A 28 -3.52 11.59 0.15
N LYS A 29 -4.85 11.51 0.10
CA LYS A 29 -5.55 10.37 -0.51
C LYS A 29 -5.12 10.21 -1.97
N PRO A 30 -4.68 9.01 -2.39
CA PRO A 30 -4.27 8.82 -3.78
C PRO A 30 -5.49 8.95 -4.71
N VAL A 31 -5.33 9.76 -5.76
CA VAL A 31 -6.40 10.13 -6.71
C VAL A 31 -6.55 9.16 -7.89
N LYS A 32 -5.49 8.41 -8.21
CA LYS A 32 -5.50 7.31 -9.19
C LYS A 32 -4.61 6.18 -8.67
N CYS A 33 -5.23 5.05 -8.34
CA CYS A 33 -4.55 3.78 -8.17
C CYS A 33 -5.24 2.78 -9.09
N ILE A 34 -4.45 1.95 -9.77
CA ILE A 34 -4.93 0.75 -10.47
C ILE A 34 -5.31 -0.29 -9.41
#